data_AF-A0A0F5VJM6-F1
#
_entry.id   AF-A0A0F5VJM6-F1
#
_cell.length_a   1.000
_cell.length_b   1.000
_cell.length_c   1.000
_cell.angle_alpha   90.00
_cell.angle_beta   90.00
_cell.angle_gamma   90.00
#
_symmetry.space_group_name_H-M   'P 1'
#
loop_
_entity.id
_entity.type
_entity.pdbx_description
1 polymer ?
#
loop_
_entity_poly.entity_id
_entity_poly.type
_entity_poly.pdbx_seq_one_letter_code
_entity_poly.pdbx_strand_id
1 'polypeptide(L)'
;YAALRDARTGIEVSAVDGVWQADTLVDDKLRLRLREAVRTLEQVPEAEQDWHPGSDGLVLDLVHPSLFCLVREVSGAPEGAWRNPTDRYSKYEFSEKFQWLPTDVDVSADGAVAFRSYVNNVHPETHRE
;
A
#
# COMPACT_ATOMS: atom_id res chain seq x y z
N TYR A 1 -5.83 -25.93 -17.40
CA TYR A 1 -5.76 -25.32 -16.06
C TYR A 1 -5.02 -26.18 -15.04
N ALA A 2 -5.45 -27.42 -14.71
CA ALA A 2 -4.71 -28.26 -13.73
C ALA A 2 -3.23 -28.54 -14.08
N ALA A 3 -2.87 -28.55 -15.37
CA ALA A 3 -1.49 -28.70 -15.84
C ALA A 3 -0.63 -27.42 -15.71
N LEU A 4 -1.22 -26.28 -15.32
CA LEU A 4 -0.54 -24.99 -15.15
C LEU A 4 -0.21 -24.71 -13.67
N ARG A 5 -0.25 -25.72 -12.80
CA ARG A 5 0.14 -25.59 -11.40
C ARG A 5 1.61 -25.92 -11.21
N ASP A 6 2.37 -25.00 -10.61
CA ASP A 6 3.70 -25.27 -10.10
C ASP A 6 3.58 -26.01 -8.75
N ALA A 7 3.87 -27.30 -8.76
CA ALA A 7 3.80 -28.14 -7.56
C ALA A 7 4.78 -27.71 -6.45
N ARG A 8 5.87 -27.01 -6.78
CA ARG A 8 6.88 -26.57 -5.81
C ARG A 8 6.43 -25.33 -5.03
N THR A 9 5.82 -24.37 -5.71
CA THR A 9 5.41 -23.08 -5.12
C THR A 9 3.92 -23.02 -4.79
N GLY A 10 3.13 -23.96 -5.31
CA GLY A 10 1.67 -23.95 -5.22
C GLY A 10 1.01 -22.91 -6.12
N ILE A 11 1.78 -22.21 -6.96
CA ILE A 11 1.25 -21.22 -7.90
C ILE A 11 0.40 -21.91 -8.97
N GLU A 12 -0.82 -21.43 -9.16
CA GLU A 12 -1.75 -21.92 -10.16
C GLU A 12 -2.57 -20.78 -10.77
N VAL A 13 -3.18 -21.05 -11.92
CA VAL A 13 -4.07 -20.08 -12.57
C VAL A 13 -5.35 -19.95 -11.75
N SER A 14 -5.76 -18.71 -11.50
CA SER A 14 -7.00 -18.41 -10.77
C SER A 14 -8.24 -18.59 -11.66
N ALA A 15 -9.42 -18.26 -11.12
CA ALA A 15 -10.66 -18.23 -11.90
C ALA A 15 -10.71 -17.09 -12.94
N VAL A 16 -9.81 -16.11 -12.87
CA VAL A 16 -9.74 -14.97 -13.78
C VAL A 16 -8.56 -15.17 -14.73
N ASP A 17 -8.82 -15.01 -16.03
CA ASP A 17 -7.78 -15.14 -17.06
C ASP A 17 -6.65 -14.13 -16.84
N GLY A 18 -5.41 -14.59 -17.01
CA GLY A 18 -4.20 -13.79 -16.74
C GLY A 18 -3.85 -13.59 -15.25
N VAL A 19 -4.66 -14.07 -14.31
CA VAL A 19 -4.41 -13.93 -12.86
C VAL A 19 -3.97 -15.27 -12.27
N TRP A 20 -2.91 -15.24 -11.46
CA TRP A 20 -2.33 -16.39 -10.79
C TRP A 20 -2.48 -16.25 -9.27
N GLN A 21 -2.60 -17.38 -8.57
CA GLN A 21 -2.80 -17.45 -7.12
C GLN A 21 -1.95 -18.53 -6.48
N ALA A 22 -1.70 -18.40 -5.17
CA ALA A 22 -1.08 -19.44 -4.34
C ALA A 22 -1.36 -19.18 -2.86
N ASP A 23 -1.75 -20.22 -2.11
CA ASP A 23 -2.03 -20.11 -0.67
C ASP A 23 -0.78 -20.34 0.21
N THR A 24 0.33 -20.77 -0.38
CA THR A 24 1.51 -21.28 0.37
C THR A 24 2.78 -20.44 0.20
N LEU A 25 2.72 -19.36 -0.59
CA LEU A 25 3.90 -18.50 -0.82
C LEU A 25 4.31 -17.70 0.41
N VAL A 26 3.37 -17.37 1.27
CA VAL A 26 3.62 -16.67 2.54
C VAL A 26 3.56 -17.70 3.65
N ASP A 27 4.70 -18.00 4.27
CA ASP A 27 4.74 -18.95 5.37
C ASP A 27 4.04 -18.42 6.63
N ASP A 28 3.60 -19.33 7.50
CA ASP A 28 2.86 -18.99 8.72
C ASP A 28 3.62 -18.05 9.65
N LYS A 29 4.96 -18.18 9.72
CA LYS A 29 5.79 -17.34 10.58
C LYS A 29 5.79 -15.91 10.05
N LEU A 30 5.96 -15.71 8.75
CA LEU A 30 5.86 -14.39 8.12
C LEU A 30 4.45 -13.81 8.27
N ARG A 31 3.41 -14.60 8.02
CA ARG A 31 2.01 -14.18 8.18
C ARG A 31 1.72 -13.70 9.60
N LEU A 32 2.14 -14.46 10.62
CA LEU A 32 1.95 -14.09 12.03
C LEU A 32 2.71 -12.81 12.39
N ARG A 33 3.96 -12.68 11.93
CA ARG A 33 4.75 -11.46 12.13
C ARG A 33 4.09 -10.23 11.52
N LEU A 34 3.55 -10.34 10.31
CA LEU A 34 2.84 -9.23 9.64
C LEU A 34 1.58 -8.85 10.42
N ARG A 35 0.77 -9.82 10.85
CA ARG A 35 -0.41 -9.55 11.67
C ARG A 35 -0.06 -8.85 12.97
N GLU A 36 0.99 -9.29 13.65
CA GLU A 36 1.43 -8.66 14.89
C GLU A 36 1.91 -7.24 14.68
N ALA A 37 2.69 -6.98 13.63
CA ALA A 37 3.15 -5.64 13.29
C ALA A 37 1.99 -4.68 12.96
N VAL A 38 0.97 -5.18 12.26
CA VAL A 38 -0.20 -4.38 11.86
C VAL A 38 -1.16 -4.11 13.02
N ARG A 39 -1.19 -4.96 14.07
CA ARG A 39 -2.07 -4.75 15.23
C ARG A 39 -1.87 -3.40 15.88
N THR A 40 -0.65 -2.87 15.91
CA THR A 40 -0.37 -1.54 16.47
C THR A 40 -1.15 -0.43 15.78
N LEU A 41 -1.45 -0.59 14.49
CA LEU A 41 -2.25 0.36 13.69
C LEU A 41 -3.76 0.06 13.79
N GLU A 42 -4.12 -1.22 13.94
CA GLU A 42 -5.53 -1.65 14.00
C GLU A 42 -6.17 -1.45 15.38
N GLN A 43 -5.41 -1.68 16.46
CA GLN A 43 -5.91 -1.70 17.84
C GLN A 43 -5.77 -0.33 18.54
N VAL A 44 -6.20 0.72 17.86
CA VAL A 44 -6.32 2.07 18.42
C VAL A 44 -7.69 2.25 19.11
N PRO A 45 -7.86 3.24 20.00
CA PRO A 45 -9.17 3.59 20.55
C PRO A 45 -10.21 3.79 19.43
N GLU A 46 -11.48 3.43 19.68
CA GLU A 46 -12.56 3.53 18.67
C GLU A 46 -12.69 4.93 18.05
N ALA A 47 -12.44 5.98 18.85
CA ALA A 47 -12.46 7.37 18.38
C ALA A 47 -11.31 7.73 17.42
N GLU A 48 -10.25 6.92 17.37
CA GLU A 48 -9.08 7.08 16.50
C GLU A 48 -9.12 6.14 15.29
N GLN A 49 -10.13 5.26 15.19
CA GLN A 49 -10.30 4.39 14.02
C GLN A 49 -10.72 5.19 12.80
N ASP A 50 -9.91 5.11 11.73
CA ASP A 50 -10.17 5.79 10.46
C ASP A 50 -10.98 4.91 9.51
N TRP A 51 -12.31 5.01 9.58
CA TRP A 51 -13.21 4.25 8.72
C TRP A 51 -13.32 4.91 7.34
N HIS A 52 -13.12 4.12 6.28
CA HIS A 52 -13.13 4.62 4.91
C HIS A 52 -14.48 5.27 4.58
N PRO A 53 -14.49 6.50 4.01
CA PRO A 53 -15.73 7.20 3.67
C PRO A 53 -16.63 6.37 2.74
N GLY A 54 -17.91 6.25 3.09
CA GLY A 54 -18.89 5.51 2.28
C GLY A 54 -18.79 3.99 2.35
N SER A 55 -18.00 3.44 3.28
CA SER A 55 -17.86 1.99 3.48
C SER A 55 -18.88 1.39 4.46
N ASP A 56 -19.75 2.19 5.07
CA ASP A 56 -20.66 1.77 6.15
C ASP A 56 -19.94 1.09 7.33
N GLY A 57 -18.70 1.51 7.63
CA GLY A 57 -17.90 0.94 8.72
C GLY A 57 -17.39 -0.48 8.43
N LEU A 58 -17.26 -0.83 7.15
CA LEU A 58 -16.76 -2.15 6.72
C LEU A 58 -15.28 -2.14 6.32
N VAL A 59 -14.73 -0.95 6.06
CA VAL A 59 -13.33 -0.80 5.61
C VAL A 59 -12.62 0.17 6.56
N LEU A 60 -11.60 -0.35 7.25
CA LEU A 60 -10.74 0.43 8.15
C LEU A 60 -9.43 0.76 7.43
N ASP A 61 -9.10 2.03 7.35
CA ASP A 61 -7.89 2.54 6.70
C ASP A 61 -6.71 2.52 7.68
N LEU A 62 -5.90 1.46 7.63
CA LEU A 62 -4.71 1.34 8.48
C LEU A 62 -3.55 2.19 7.95
N VAL A 63 -3.34 2.15 6.63
CA VAL A 63 -2.34 2.92 5.89
C VAL A 63 -3.03 3.41 4.63
N HIS A 64 -3.29 4.71 4.52
CA HIS A 64 -4.04 5.26 3.40
C HIS A 64 -3.34 6.46 2.74
N PRO A 65 -2.95 6.35 1.44
CA PRO A 65 -2.13 7.35 0.77
C PRO A 65 -2.83 8.69 0.54
N SER A 66 -4.16 8.75 0.66
CA SER A 66 -4.90 10.01 0.50
C SER A 66 -4.89 10.88 1.76
N LEU A 67 -4.59 10.33 2.94
CA LEU A 67 -4.56 11.10 4.20
C LEU A 67 -3.44 12.15 4.23
N PHE A 68 -2.34 11.88 3.54
CA PHE A 68 -1.15 12.74 3.48
C PHE A 68 -0.74 13.03 2.03
N CYS A 69 -1.72 13.09 1.14
CA CYS A 69 -1.46 13.41 -0.26
C CYS A 69 -0.90 14.83 -0.43
N LEU A 70 -0.13 15.02 -1.50
CA LEU A 70 0.26 16.34 -1.96
C LEU A 70 -0.96 17.07 -2.50
N VAL A 71 -1.13 18.32 -2.09
CA VAL A 71 -2.16 19.23 -2.59
C VAL A 71 -1.49 20.37 -3.34
N ARG A 72 -1.88 20.56 -4.60
CA ARG A 72 -1.30 21.59 -5.48
C ARG A 72 -1.49 22.97 -4.84
N GLU A 73 -0.45 23.79 -4.88
CA GLU A 73 -0.38 25.13 -4.27
C GLU A 73 -0.34 25.17 -2.73
N VAL A 74 -0.52 24.03 -2.04
CA VAL A 74 -0.51 23.97 -0.57
C VAL A 74 0.73 23.24 -0.04
N SER A 75 1.03 22.05 -0.56
CA SER A 75 2.10 21.20 -0.02
C SER A 75 3.53 21.64 -0.42
N GLY A 76 3.67 22.64 -1.29
CA GLY A 76 4.99 23.14 -1.73
C GLY A 76 5.81 22.14 -2.55
N ALA A 77 5.19 21.11 -3.13
CA ALA A 77 5.88 20.11 -3.94
C ALA A 77 6.47 20.72 -5.23
N PRO A 78 7.60 20.21 -5.73
CA PRO A 78 8.23 20.70 -6.96
C PRO A 78 7.31 20.54 -8.18
N GLU A 79 7.45 21.41 -9.18
CA GLU A 79 6.59 21.41 -10.39
C GLU A 79 6.58 20.05 -11.12
N GLY A 80 7.69 19.30 -11.02
CA GLY A 80 7.79 17.95 -11.57
C GLY A 80 6.75 16.97 -11.02
N ALA A 81 6.29 17.13 -9.78
CA ALA A 81 5.25 16.28 -9.18
C ALA A 81 3.87 16.48 -9.84
N TRP A 82 3.65 17.61 -10.51
CA TRP A 82 2.39 17.96 -11.18
C TRP A 82 2.43 17.69 -12.69
N ARG A 83 3.56 17.20 -13.21
CA ARG A 83 3.70 16.88 -14.62
C ARG A 83 2.90 15.63 -14.92
N ASN A 84 1.74 15.80 -15.56
CA ASN A 84 0.92 14.69 -15.99
C ASN A 84 1.64 13.86 -17.07
N PRO A 85 1.99 12.57 -16.81
CA PRO A 85 2.61 11.71 -17.80
C PRO A 85 1.59 11.01 -18.71
N THR A 86 0.29 11.09 -18.41
CA THR A 86 -0.77 10.34 -19.10
C THR A 86 -1.09 10.95 -20.47
N ASP A 87 -1.47 10.11 -21.42
CA ASP A 87 -1.99 10.56 -22.71
C ASP A 87 -3.51 10.80 -22.67
N ARG A 88 -4.13 11.04 -23.84
CA ARG A 88 -5.56 11.35 -23.96
C ARG A 88 -6.50 10.25 -23.44
N TYR A 89 -6.05 9.00 -23.35
CA TYR A 89 -6.90 7.87 -22.92
C TYR A 89 -6.96 7.69 -21.39
N SER A 90 -6.04 8.33 -20.65
CA SER A 90 -5.88 8.15 -19.20
C SER A 90 -6.17 9.44 -18.42
N LYS A 91 -7.02 10.32 -18.96
CA LYS A 91 -7.41 11.61 -18.36
C LYS A 91 -7.89 11.51 -16.90
N TYR A 92 -8.46 10.37 -16.49
CA TYR A 92 -8.97 10.16 -15.13
C TYR A 92 -7.95 9.52 -14.18
N GLU A 93 -6.77 9.14 -14.67
CA GLU A 93 -5.72 8.48 -13.88
C GLU A 93 -4.81 9.50 -13.17
N PHE A 94 -4.88 10.77 -13.56
CA PHE A 94 -4.06 11.84 -12.99
C PHE A 94 -4.92 12.98 -12.44
N SER A 95 -4.77 13.30 -11.16
CA SER A 95 -5.44 14.44 -10.54
C SER A 95 -4.57 15.69 -10.61
N GLU A 96 -5.08 16.75 -11.24
CA GLU A 96 -4.36 18.05 -11.32
C GLU A 96 -4.29 18.79 -9.97
N LYS A 97 -4.94 18.26 -8.93
CA LYS A 97 -5.02 18.89 -7.60
C LYS A 97 -4.35 18.05 -6.50
N PHE A 98 -4.41 16.73 -6.61
CA PHE A 98 -3.94 15.81 -5.58
C PHE A 98 -2.98 14.79 -6.17
N GLN A 99 -1.87 14.52 -5.50
CA GLN A 99 -0.91 13.48 -5.90
C GLN A 99 -0.52 12.65 -4.68
N TRP A 100 -0.36 11.34 -4.82
CA TRP A 100 0.15 10.52 -3.73
C TRP A 100 1.62 10.83 -3.46
N LEU A 101 1.99 10.86 -2.19
CA LEU A 101 3.39 10.96 -1.78
C LEU A 101 4.00 9.56 -1.79
N PRO A 102 5.05 9.29 -2.59
CA PRO A 102 5.69 7.99 -2.60
C PRO A 102 6.46 7.74 -1.30
N THR A 103 6.47 6.48 -0.88
CA THR A 103 7.36 6.00 0.16
C THR A 103 8.58 5.37 -0.50
N ASP A 104 9.75 5.97 -0.32
CA ASP A 104 11.00 5.46 -0.86
C ASP A 104 11.50 4.29 0.01
N VAL A 105 11.96 3.23 -0.65
CA VAL A 105 12.39 1.99 0.00
C VAL A 105 13.74 1.58 -0.54
N ASP A 106 14.68 1.31 0.36
CA ASP A 106 15.92 0.61 0.06
C ASP A 106 15.76 -0.88 0.25
N VAL A 107 16.29 -1.63 -0.71
CA VAL A 107 16.48 -3.08 -0.58
C VAL A 107 17.97 -3.36 -0.77
N SER A 108 18.62 -3.87 0.26
CA SER A 108 20.04 -4.24 0.21
C SER A 108 20.25 -5.54 -0.57
N ALA A 109 21.51 -5.82 -0.91
CA ALA A 109 21.88 -7.02 -1.67
C ALA A 109 21.56 -8.35 -0.94
N ASP A 110 21.50 -8.32 0.39
CA ASP A 110 21.10 -9.44 1.25
C ASP A 110 19.58 -9.47 1.55
N GLY A 111 18.82 -8.54 0.96
CA GLY A 111 17.35 -8.50 1.05
C GLY A 111 16.80 -7.78 2.29
N ALA A 112 17.64 -7.09 3.07
CA ALA A 112 17.15 -6.21 4.13
C ALA A 112 16.46 -4.98 3.51
N VAL A 113 15.42 -4.48 4.19
CA VAL A 113 14.57 -3.40 3.68
C VAL A 113 14.55 -2.25 4.67
N ALA A 114 14.70 -1.02 4.16
CA ALA A 114 14.59 0.20 4.96
C ALA A 114 13.74 1.25 4.25
N PHE A 115 12.76 1.81 4.95
CA PHE A 115 12.02 2.98 4.47
C PHE A 115 12.91 4.22 4.60
N ARG A 116 13.08 4.95 3.50
CA ARG A 116 13.85 6.22 3.46
C ARG A 116 12.98 7.43 3.73
N SER A 117 11.68 7.31 3.51
CA SER A 117 10.71 8.36 3.72
C SER A 117 9.51 7.84 4.52
N TYR A 118 8.60 8.75 4.80
CA TYR A 118 7.36 8.50 5.52
C TYR A 118 6.53 7.38 4.89
N VAL A 119 5.96 6.51 5.74
CA VAL A 119 4.93 5.55 5.35
C VAL A 119 3.57 6.16 5.70
N ASN A 120 2.65 6.17 4.74
CA ASN A 120 1.33 6.77 4.93
C ASN A 120 0.63 6.26 6.20
N ASN A 121 0.06 7.18 6.97
CA ASN A 121 -0.56 6.95 8.27
C ASN A 121 0.36 6.40 9.39
N VAL A 122 1.68 6.36 9.20
CA VAL A 122 2.64 5.92 10.22
C VAL A 122 3.51 7.10 10.63
N HIS A 123 3.07 7.85 11.64
CA HIS A 123 3.80 9.03 12.13
C HIS A 123 5.22 8.65 12.64
N PRO A 124 6.30 9.27 12.12
CA PRO A 124 7.68 8.82 12.37
C PRO A 124 8.17 9.07 13.80
N GLU A 125 7.51 9.95 14.56
CA GLU A 125 7.80 10.12 15.99
C GLU A 125 7.04 9.14 16.87
N THR A 126 5.84 8.75 16.46
CA THR A 126 4.95 7.87 17.25
C THR A 126 5.31 6.40 17.04
N HIS A 127 5.77 6.05 15.84
CA HIS A 127 6.08 4.68 15.41
C HIS A 127 7.56 4.53 15.03
N ARG A 128 8.46 5.03 15.88
CA ARG A 128 9.91 5.02 15.63
C ARG A 128 10.54 3.62 15.73
N GLU A 129 9.89 2.70 16.46
CA GLU A 129 10.30 1.30 16.70
C GLU A 129 9.28 0.33 16.11
#